data_AF-A0A023B309-F1
#
_entry.id   AF-A0A023B309-F1
#
_cell.length_a   1.000
_cell.length_b   1.000
_cell.length_c   1.000
_cell.angle_alpha   90.00
_cell.angle_beta   90.00
_cell.angle_gamma   90.00
#
_symmetry.space_group_name_H-M   'P 1'
#
loop_
_entity.id
_entity.type
_entity.pdbx_description
1 polymer ?
#
loop_
_entity_poly.entity_id
_entity_poly.type
_entity_poly.pdbx_seq_one_letter_code
_entity_poly.pdbx_strand_id
1 'polypeptide(L)'
;MEVELKCYDLSKGVASMIAGPLLGLELEGVWHTSILFGGIEWFYGGGIQRAPPAVVEREYGMTPLKVLKLGRSSVTVESLHAWCNEHADEFSETQYDFLAHNCNHFSDAVARFLLGQGIPHEVLNQHEVISRNPGGKMLVNMVDAFQRQARQSQAQGGLAGFLATGRPVAQEAPIPQWSNEPDAFEHSVKQLWEDESVNMDVKKESLRRLHLLAQNLVNNATDPKFRTVKADNAKLRASLLASKTGADALVALGFNQERAPDGTLVYTVGQKITKELLMHLNRAAKLLAPVARATEQQVTPSPQNLETSYSYQLRHLSELGFVNRKRNLRILHEVHGNLNQAIDQLLADNGAQDEDDDDDDYA
;
A
#
# COMPACT_ATOMS: atom_id res chain seq x y z
N MET A 1 30.24 -7.58 -11.41
CA MET A 1 29.20 -6.52 -11.44
C MET A 1 29.29 -5.69 -10.16
N GLU A 2 28.91 -4.41 -10.20
CA GLU A 2 28.81 -3.58 -8.98
C GLU A 2 27.68 -4.09 -8.09
N VAL A 3 27.88 -4.03 -6.78
CA VAL A 3 26.88 -4.33 -5.74
C VAL A 3 26.60 -3.04 -4.99
N GLU A 4 25.34 -2.62 -4.98
CA GLU A 4 24.92 -1.39 -4.31
C GLU A 4 23.81 -1.69 -3.29
N LEU A 5 23.92 -1.07 -2.10
CA LEU A 5 22.86 -1.06 -1.10
C LEU A 5 22.04 0.20 -1.30
N LYS A 6 20.74 0.05 -1.56
CA LYS A 6 19.81 1.16 -1.56
C LYS A 6 19.15 1.27 -0.20
N CYS A 7 19.20 2.45 0.40
CA CYS A 7 18.57 2.75 1.68
C CYS A 7 17.42 3.71 1.47
N TYR A 8 16.22 3.28 1.84
CA TYR A 8 14.97 4.02 1.80
C TYR A 8 14.59 4.44 3.21
N ASP A 9 14.07 5.66 3.36
CA ASP A 9 13.47 6.09 4.62
C ASP A 9 11.97 5.82 4.61
N LEU A 10 11.52 4.82 5.35
CA LEU A 10 10.10 4.48 5.49
C LEU A 10 9.28 5.60 6.11
N SER A 11 9.92 6.49 6.88
CA SER A 11 9.24 7.65 7.46
C SER A 11 9.06 8.81 6.47
N LYS A 12 9.68 8.74 5.28
CA LYS A 12 9.67 9.80 4.27
C LYS A 12 10.06 11.19 4.84
N GLY A 13 11.08 11.22 5.70
CA GLY A 13 11.61 12.42 6.36
C GLY A 13 10.88 12.81 7.64
N VAL A 14 9.82 12.10 8.03
CA VAL A 14 9.08 12.42 9.27
C VAL A 14 9.94 12.10 10.50
N ALA A 15 10.65 10.97 10.52
CA ALA A 15 11.44 10.55 11.67
C ALA A 15 12.52 11.59 12.01
N SER A 16 13.22 12.12 11.00
CA SER A 16 14.27 13.12 11.20
C SER A 16 13.73 14.47 11.71
N MET A 17 12.47 14.80 11.44
CA MET A 17 11.84 16.02 11.93
C MET A 17 11.33 15.92 13.37
N ILE A 18 10.83 14.76 13.79
CA ILE A 18 10.10 14.63 15.06
C ILE A 18 10.90 13.91 16.16
N ALA A 19 11.80 12.99 15.80
CA ALA A 19 12.49 12.16 16.78
C ALA A 19 13.40 12.98 17.71
N GLY A 20 14.07 14.02 17.18
CA GLY A 20 14.93 14.91 17.97
C GLY A 20 14.14 15.67 19.05
N PRO A 21 13.16 16.52 18.67
CA PRO A 21 12.40 17.31 19.63
C PRO A 21 11.52 16.50 20.59
N LEU A 22 10.97 15.36 20.13
CA LEU A 22 10.00 14.58 20.92
C LEU A 22 10.67 13.50 21.77
N LEU A 23 11.73 12.87 21.26
CA LEU A 23 12.36 11.70 21.86
C LEU A 23 13.84 11.93 22.21
N GLY A 24 14.40 13.12 21.93
CA GLY A 24 15.82 13.39 22.11
C GLY A 24 16.70 12.50 21.24
N LEU A 25 16.19 12.05 20.10
CA LEU A 25 16.80 11.04 19.24
C LEU A 25 17.02 11.62 17.85
N GLU A 26 18.27 11.77 17.45
CA GLU A 26 18.59 12.14 16.07
C GLU A 26 18.53 10.89 15.18
N LEU A 27 17.57 10.87 14.26
CA LEU A 27 17.46 9.87 13.21
C LEU A 27 17.54 10.55 11.86
N GLU A 28 18.32 9.99 10.95
CA GLU A 28 18.28 10.44 9.57
C GLU A 28 17.08 9.83 8.81
N GLY A 29 16.69 8.60 9.18
CA GLY A 29 15.54 7.89 8.62
C GLY A 29 15.32 6.54 9.30
N VAL A 30 14.20 5.89 8.96
CA VAL A 30 13.90 4.50 9.32
C VAL A 30 14.24 3.64 8.11
N TRP A 31 15.32 2.85 8.19
CA TRP A 31 15.93 2.26 7.02
C TRP A 31 15.19 1.00 6.59
N HIS A 32 14.70 1.02 5.36
CA HIS A 32 14.39 -0.15 4.56
C HIS A 32 15.46 -0.28 3.47
N THR A 33 15.89 -1.50 3.16
CA THR A 33 16.98 -1.71 2.20
C THR A 33 16.69 -2.74 1.14
N SER A 34 17.42 -2.60 0.04
CA SER A 34 17.50 -3.55 -1.06
C SER A 34 18.92 -3.62 -1.61
N ILE A 35 19.25 -4.71 -2.31
CA ILE A 35 20.51 -4.86 -3.05
C ILE A 35 20.24 -4.69 -4.53
N LEU A 36 20.91 -3.72 -5.16
CA LEU A 36 20.98 -3.60 -6.61
C LEU A 36 22.21 -4.37 -7.12
N PHE A 37 21.95 -5.39 -7.93
CA PHE A 37 22.98 -6.24 -8.54
C PHE A 37 22.57 -6.68 -9.94
N GLY A 38 23.44 -6.46 -10.93
CA GLY A 38 23.17 -6.85 -12.32
C GLY A 38 21.95 -6.16 -12.94
N GLY A 39 21.63 -4.93 -12.50
CA GLY A 39 20.47 -4.17 -12.97
C GLY A 39 19.13 -4.59 -12.35
N ILE A 40 19.15 -5.55 -11.42
CA ILE A 40 17.98 -6.04 -10.69
C ILE A 40 18.10 -5.63 -9.23
N GLU A 41 17.02 -5.11 -8.67
CA GLU A 41 16.90 -4.79 -7.27
C GLU A 41 16.22 -5.93 -6.52
N TRP A 42 16.85 -6.40 -5.44
CA TRP A 42 16.45 -7.55 -4.63
C TRP A 42 16.11 -7.08 -3.22
N PHE A 43 14.94 -7.45 -2.71
CA PHE A 43 14.47 -7.00 -1.39
C PHE A 43 13.54 -8.02 -0.73
N TYR A 44 13.25 -7.82 0.56
CA TYR A 44 12.44 -8.72 1.37
C TYR A 44 11.30 -7.97 2.07
N GLY A 45 10.11 -8.57 2.03
CA GLY A 45 8.87 -8.08 2.65
C GLY A 45 7.87 -9.23 2.79
N GLY A 46 6.96 -9.39 1.84
CA GLY A 46 6.07 -10.57 1.72
C GLY A 46 6.76 -11.79 1.10
N GLY A 47 7.98 -12.08 1.53
CA GLY A 47 8.90 -12.98 0.82
C GLY A 47 9.97 -12.24 0.01
N ILE A 48 10.91 -13.00 -0.55
CA ILE A 48 11.97 -12.47 -1.43
C ILE A 48 11.34 -11.95 -2.72
N GLN A 49 11.67 -10.71 -3.07
CA GLN A 49 11.16 -10.03 -4.25
C GLN A 49 12.31 -9.45 -5.06
N ARG A 50 12.08 -9.30 -6.36
CA ARG A 50 13.02 -8.67 -7.28
C ARG A 50 12.32 -7.93 -8.40
N ALA A 51 12.85 -6.79 -8.79
CA ALA A 51 12.39 -6.04 -9.95
C ALA A 51 13.47 -5.06 -10.43
N PRO A 52 13.39 -4.52 -11.66
CA PRO A 52 14.23 -3.40 -12.06
C PRO A 52 13.99 -2.18 -11.15
N PRO A 53 15.03 -1.37 -10.84
CA PRO A 53 14.90 -0.16 -10.01
C PRO A 53 13.72 0.76 -10.33
N ALA A 54 13.52 1.06 -11.62
CA ALA A 54 12.44 1.95 -12.05
C ALA A 54 11.03 1.38 -11.79
N VAL A 55 10.91 0.06 -11.70
CA VAL A 55 9.67 -0.62 -11.33
C VAL A 55 9.43 -0.49 -9.83
N VAL A 56 10.45 -0.73 -9.01
CA VAL A 56 10.37 -0.57 -7.54
C VAL A 56 9.97 0.86 -7.18
N GLU A 57 10.63 1.86 -7.74
CA GLU A 57 10.33 3.27 -7.44
C GLU A 57 8.89 3.64 -7.81
N ARG A 58 8.40 3.15 -8.96
CA ARG A 58 7.04 3.41 -9.44
C ARG A 58 5.97 2.70 -8.59
N GLU A 59 6.20 1.44 -8.24
CA GLU A 59 5.19 0.60 -7.59
C GLU A 59 5.07 0.88 -6.10
N TYR A 60 6.20 1.14 -5.42
CA TYR A 60 6.20 1.40 -3.99
C TYR A 60 6.22 2.90 -3.65
N GLY A 61 6.41 3.77 -4.65
CA GLY A 61 6.46 5.22 -4.45
C GLY A 61 7.56 5.62 -3.47
N MET A 62 8.69 4.91 -3.52
CA MET A 62 9.85 5.09 -2.67
C MET A 62 11.08 5.33 -3.55
N THR A 63 11.80 6.41 -3.27
CA THR A 63 13.11 6.71 -3.89
C THR A 63 14.18 6.51 -2.84
N PRO A 64 15.32 5.86 -3.15
CA PRO A 64 16.36 5.64 -2.16
C PRO A 64 16.91 6.99 -1.71
N LEU A 65 16.94 7.19 -0.38
CA LEU A 65 17.56 8.36 0.23
C LEU A 65 19.08 8.27 0.13
N LYS A 66 19.63 7.05 0.18
CA LYS A 66 21.05 6.77 -0.04
C LYS A 66 21.26 5.57 -0.93
N VAL A 67 22.32 5.61 -1.72
CA VAL A 67 22.83 4.44 -2.45
C VAL A 67 24.31 4.29 -2.08
N LEU A 68 24.64 3.17 -1.44
CA LEU A 68 25.99 2.88 -0.98
C LEU A 68 26.63 1.82 -1.89
N LYS A 69 27.80 2.12 -2.45
CA LYS A 69 28.58 1.15 -3.21
C LYS A 69 29.26 0.18 -2.23
N LEU A 70 28.82 -1.07 -2.20
CA LEU A 70 29.36 -2.08 -1.30
C LEU A 70 30.61 -2.76 -1.88
N GLY A 71 30.72 -2.85 -3.20
CA GLY A 71 31.88 -3.45 -3.88
C GLY A 71 31.56 -4.00 -5.26
N ARG A 72 32.37 -4.97 -5.70
CA ARG A 72 32.19 -5.68 -6.97
C ARG A 72 32.23 -7.18 -6.71
N SER A 73 31.32 -7.92 -7.33
CA SER A 73 31.25 -9.38 -7.26
C SER A 73 31.43 -10.01 -8.64
N SER A 74 32.03 -11.21 -8.69
CA SER A 74 32.06 -12.07 -9.89
C SER A 74 30.90 -13.07 -9.94
N VAL A 75 30.07 -13.13 -8.89
CA VAL A 75 28.87 -13.96 -8.85
C VAL A 75 27.92 -13.54 -9.99
N THR A 76 27.22 -14.50 -10.58
CA THR A 76 26.25 -14.22 -11.65
C THR A 76 24.88 -13.88 -11.08
N VAL A 77 24.02 -13.21 -11.86
CA VAL A 77 22.65 -12.90 -11.43
C VAL A 77 21.85 -14.19 -11.24
N GLU A 78 22.13 -15.20 -12.06
CA GLU A 78 21.54 -16.53 -12.01
C GLU A 78 21.93 -17.27 -10.72
N SER A 79 23.19 -17.15 -10.30
CA SER A 79 23.65 -17.71 -9.02
C SER A 79 22.98 -17.03 -7.83
N LEU A 80 22.80 -15.70 -7.87
CA LEU A 80 22.04 -14.99 -6.83
C LEU A 80 20.57 -15.42 -6.81
N HIS A 81 19.97 -15.60 -7.98
CA HIS A 81 18.59 -16.12 -8.07
C HIS A 81 18.45 -17.51 -7.45
N ALA A 82 19.36 -18.43 -7.76
CA ALA A 82 19.36 -19.77 -7.19
C ALA A 82 19.51 -19.70 -5.66
N TRP A 83 20.45 -18.87 -5.17
CA TRP A 83 20.64 -18.63 -3.74
C TRP A 83 19.35 -18.11 -3.08
N CYS A 84 18.67 -17.14 -3.69
CA CYS A 84 17.39 -16.64 -3.18
C CYS A 84 16.33 -17.74 -3.10
N ASN A 85 16.24 -18.62 -4.10
CA ASN A 85 15.28 -19.73 -4.07
C ASN A 85 15.60 -20.73 -2.95
N GLU A 86 16.88 -21.03 -2.71
CA GLU A 86 17.33 -21.89 -1.60
C GLU A 86 16.99 -21.30 -0.22
N HIS A 87 16.92 -19.96 -0.10
CA HIS A 87 16.64 -19.26 1.16
C HIS A 87 15.20 -18.71 1.23
N ALA A 88 14.32 -19.13 0.32
CA ALA A 88 12.95 -18.62 0.25
C ALA A 88 12.14 -18.93 1.52
N ASP A 89 12.37 -20.09 2.15
CA ASP A 89 11.72 -20.46 3.41
C ASP A 89 12.19 -19.58 4.58
N GLU A 90 13.51 -19.31 4.64
CA GLU A 90 14.13 -18.45 5.67
C GLU A 90 13.62 -17.01 5.55
N PHE A 91 13.50 -16.50 4.32
CA PHE A 91 12.98 -15.17 4.02
C PHE A 91 11.55 -15.25 3.45
N SER A 92 10.71 -16.06 4.09
CA SER A 92 9.27 -16.15 3.77
C SER A 92 8.48 -15.11 4.54
N GLU A 93 7.28 -14.77 4.05
CA GLU A 93 6.41 -13.78 4.72
C GLU A 93 6.15 -14.11 6.21
N THR A 94 6.01 -15.40 6.55
CA THR A 94 5.72 -15.83 7.92
C THR A 94 6.90 -15.64 8.87
N GLN A 95 8.12 -15.60 8.34
CA GLN A 95 9.34 -15.35 9.11
C GLN A 95 9.64 -13.85 9.27
N TYR A 96 8.89 -12.97 8.61
CA TYR A 96 9.18 -11.54 8.63
C TYR A 96 8.96 -10.94 10.03
N ASP A 97 10.00 -10.27 10.53
CA ASP A 97 10.04 -9.56 11.80
C ASP A 97 10.62 -8.16 11.62
N PHE A 98 9.82 -7.12 11.92
CA PHE A 98 10.20 -5.71 11.80
C PHE A 98 11.51 -5.37 12.48
N LEU A 99 11.89 -6.07 13.55
CA LEU A 99 13.10 -5.77 14.31
C LEU A 99 14.22 -6.76 14.01
N ALA A 100 13.93 -8.06 14.07
CA ALA A 100 14.96 -9.11 14.13
C ALA A 100 15.16 -9.90 12.83
N HIS A 101 14.28 -9.78 11.84
CA HIS A 101 14.37 -10.53 10.58
C HIS A 101 13.59 -9.84 9.46
N ASN A 102 14.17 -8.79 8.90
CA ASN A 102 13.54 -7.89 7.92
C ASN A 102 14.42 -7.69 6.68
N CYS A 103 14.02 -6.77 5.79
CA CYS A 103 14.76 -6.33 4.62
C CYS A 103 16.26 -6.04 4.84
N ASN A 104 16.66 -5.52 6.01
CA ASN A 104 18.07 -5.24 6.31
C ASN A 104 18.87 -6.52 6.54
N HIS A 105 18.26 -7.52 7.18
CA HIS A 105 18.87 -8.84 7.38
C HIS A 105 18.99 -9.61 6.06
N PHE A 106 17.99 -9.50 5.20
CA PHE A 106 18.06 -10.05 3.84
C PHE A 106 19.17 -9.39 3.01
N SER A 107 19.22 -8.05 3.00
CA SER A 107 20.25 -7.31 2.27
C SER A 107 21.66 -7.62 2.77
N ASP A 108 21.81 -7.84 4.08
CA ASP A 108 23.04 -8.30 4.71
C ASP A 108 23.45 -9.72 4.28
N ALA A 109 22.50 -10.67 4.25
CA ALA A 109 22.75 -12.03 3.78
C ALA A 109 23.16 -12.06 2.30
N VAL A 110 22.45 -11.30 1.44
CA VAL A 110 22.80 -11.14 0.02
C VAL A 110 24.18 -10.48 -0.15
N ALA A 111 24.48 -9.43 0.62
CA ALA A 111 25.79 -8.78 0.57
C ALA A 111 26.91 -9.76 0.95
N ARG A 112 26.72 -10.57 2.00
CA ARG A 112 27.70 -11.61 2.38
C ARG A 112 27.86 -12.67 1.32
N PHE A 113 26.79 -13.11 0.67
CA PHE A 113 26.85 -14.06 -0.43
C PHE A 113 27.64 -13.49 -1.62
N LEU A 114 27.39 -12.23 -2.00
CA LEU A 114 28.02 -11.61 -3.16
C LEU A 114 29.47 -11.17 -2.91
N LEU A 115 29.78 -10.69 -1.70
CA LEU A 115 31.01 -9.97 -1.40
C LEU A 115 31.84 -10.59 -0.27
N GLY A 116 31.31 -11.56 0.47
CA GLY A 116 31.92 -12.09 1.69
C GLY A 116 31.83 -11.14 2.90
N GLN A 117 31.16 -10.00 2.77
CA GLN A 117 31.00 -9.00 3.83
C GLN A 117 29.56 -8.45 3.86
N GLY A 118 29.10 -8.06 5.04
CA GLY A 118 27.74 -7.57 5.27
C GLY A 118 27.53 -6.10 4.90
N ILE A 119 26.33 -5.61 5.19
CA ILE A 119 25.98 -4.18 5.06
C ILE A 119 26.47 -3.39 6.28
N PRO A 120 26.45 -2.03 6.25
CA PRO A 120 26.86 -1.22 7.39
C PRO A 120 26.06 -1.56 8.66
N HIS A 121 26.78 -1.65 9.79
CA HIS A 121 26.24 -2.10 11.07
C HIS A 121 25.06 -1.24 11.54
N GLU A 122 25.11 0.07 11.31
CA GLU A 122 24.06 1.02 11.68
C GLU A 122 22.74 0.82 10.91
N VAL A 123 22.78 0.18 9.75
CA VAL A 123 21.59 -0.15 8.94
C VAL A 123 21.04 -1.51 9.36
N LEU A 124 21.91 -2.51 9.51
CA LEU A 124 21.54 -3.85 9.96
C LEU A 124 20.94 -3.83 11.37
N ASN A 125 21.68 -3.26 12.32
CA ASN A 125 21.33 -3.23 13.74
C ASN A 125 20.62 -1.93 14.13
N GLN A 126 19.79 -1.39 13.22
CA GLN A 126 19.16 -0.10 13.42
C GLN A 126 18.38 -0.02 14.73
N HIS A 127 17.59 -1.04 15.06
CA HIS A 127 16.79 -1.06 16.28
C HIS A 127 17.67 -1.03 17.54
N GLU A 128 18.81 -1.75 17.54
CA GLU A 128 19.77 -1.72 18.66
C GLU A 128 20.41 -0.35 18.81
N VAL A 129 20.87 0.25 17.71
CA VAL A 129 21.48 1.59 17.69
C VAL A 129 20.51 2.63 18.23
N ILE A 130 19.24 2.57 17.80
CA ILE A 130 18.18 3.46 18.27
C ILE A 130 17.89 3.24 19.76
N SER A 131 17.84 1.98 20.21
CA SER A 131 17.50 1.63 21.59
C SER A 131 18.50 2.10 22.65
N ARG A 132 19.72 2.48 22.25
CA ARG A 132 20.71 3.09 23.15
C ARG A 132 20.25 4.44 23.71
N ASN A 133 19.34 5.11 23.01
CA ASN A 133 18.69 6.32 23.47
C ASN A 133 17.38 5.96 24.22
N PRO A 134 17.07 6.58 25.38
CA PRO A 134 15.83 6.30 26.12
C PRO A 134 14.54 6.48 25.31
N GLY A 135 14.45 7.54 24.49
CA GLY A 135 13.31 7.77 23.60
C GLY A 135 13.27 6.78 22.43
N GLY A 136 14.44 6.39 21.92
CA GLY A 136 14.56 5.32 20.93
C GLY A 136 14.11 3.95 21.46
N LYS A 137 14.44 3.62 22.71
CA LYS A 137 13.97 2.41 23.38
C LYS A 137 12.44 2.37 23.49
N MET A 138 11.81 3.51 23.77
CA MET A 138 10.34 3.62 23.76
C MET A 138 9.76 3.35 22.37
N LEU A 139 10.37 3.89 21.31
CA LEU A 139 9.94 3.65 19.93
C LEU A 139 10.07 2.17 19.54
N VAL A 140 11.19 1.53 19.86
CA VAL A 140 11.41 0.08 19.60
C VAL A 140 10.35 -0.76 20.33
N ASN A 141 10.06 -0.47 21.60
CA ASN A 141 9.01 -1.15 22.35
C ASN A 141 7.63 -0.98 21.70
N MET A 142 7.34 0.19 21.13
CA MET A 142 6.06 0.47 20.47
C MET A 142 5.93 -0.32 19.16
N VAL A 143 7.02 -0.44 18.38
CA VAL A 143 7.07 -1.26 17.17
C VAL A 143 6.92 -2.74 17.50
N ASP A 144 7.59 -3.23 18.54
CA ASP A 144 7.45 -4.62 19.01
C ASP A 144 6.03 -4.93 19.49
N ALA A 145 5.38 -4.01 20.22
CA ALA A 145 4.00 -4.17 20.63
C ALA A 145 3.05 -4.22 19.43
N PHE A 146 3.24 -3.33 18.44
CA PHE A 146 2.48 -3.32 17.20
C PHE A 146 2.64 -4.63 16.41
N GLN A 147 3.86 -5.14 16.31
CA GLN A 147 4.15 -6.42 15.66
C GLN A 147 3.41 -7.58 16.33
N ARG A 148 3.51 -7.69 17.66
CA ARG A 148 2.85 -8.75 18.42
C ARG A 148 1.34 -8.69 18.26
N GLN A 149 0.76 -7.49 18.26
CA GLN A 149 -0.66 -7.30 17.98
C GLN A 149 -1.03 -7.75 16.56
N ALA A 150 -0.25 -7.36 15.55
CA ALA A 150 -0.48 -7.75 14.16
C ALA A 150 -0.41 -9.29 13.98
N ARG A 151 0.57 -9.95 14.61
CA ARG A 151 0.71 -11.41 14.61
C ARG A 151 -0.41 -12.12 15.40
N GLN A 152 -0.86 -11.55 16.51
CA GLN A 152 -1.98 -12.11 17.28
C GLN A 152 -3.31 -12.01 16.51
N SER A 153 -3.51 -10.94 15.74
CA SER A 153 -4.63 -10.84 14.79
C SER A 153 -4.54 -11.85 13.64
N GLN A 154 -3.36 -12.43 13.38
CA GLN A 154 -3.17 -13.58 12.48
C GLN A 154 -3.27 -14.96 13.18
N ALA A 155 -3.17 -15.02 14.51
CA ALA A 155 -3.11 -16.27 15.30
C ALA A 155 -4.46 -16.71 15.90
N GLN A 156 -5.45 -15.82 16.05
CA GLN A 156 -6.85 -16.18 16.40
C GLN A 156 -7.65 -16.71 15.21
N GLY A 157 -6.98 -17.50 14.38
CA GLY A 157 -7.37 -17.81 13.02
C GLY A 157 -6.47 -17.03 12.07
N GLY A 158 -5.62 -17.73 11.33
CA GLY A 158 -5.20 -17.20 10.04
C GLY A 158 -6.46 -16.80 9.26
N LEU A 159 -6.34 -15.89 8.29
CA LEU A 159 -7.47 -15.29 7.56
C LEU A 159 -8.58 -16.28 7.10
N ALA A 160 -8.31 -17.60 7.05
CA ALA A 160 -9.23 -18.69 6.79
C ALA A 160 -10.18 -19.13 7.94
N GLY A 161 -9.86 -18.90 9.22
CA GLY A 161 -10.78 -19.22 10.35
C GLY A 161 -12.03 -18.33 10.38
N PHE A 162 -11.96 -17.18 9.70
CA PHE A 162 -13.07 -16.28 9.45
C PHE A 162 -13.91 -16.68 8.22
N LEU A 163 -13.40 -17.55 7.33
CA LEU A 163 -13.97 -17.74 5.98
C LEU A 163 -14.78 -19.04 5.76
N ALA A 164 -14.86 -19.95 6.73
CA ALA A 164 -15.78 -21.08 6.65
C ALA A 164 -16.22 -21.48 8.06
N THR A 165 -17.38 -21.05 8.54
CA THR A 165 -18.65 -21.68 8.19
C THR A 165 -19.84 -20.74 8.44
N GLY A 166 -20.70 -20.61 7.43
CA GLY A 166 -22.14 -20.71 7.66
C GLY A 166 -22.94 -19.42 7.92
N ARG A 167 -23.33 -18.79 6.81
CA ARG A 167 -24.45 -17.85 6.61
C ARG A 167 -24.24 -16.38 7.04
N PRO A 168 -24.69 -15.43 6.20
CA PRO A 168 -24.58 -14.02 6.51
C PRO A 168 -25.59 -13.70 7.60
N VAL A 169 -25.09 -13.42 8.81
CA VAL A 169 -25.79 -12.47 9.68
C VAL A 169 -25.29 -11.11 9.21
N ALA A 170 -26.20 -10.26 8.76
CA ALA A 170 -25.89 -8.88 8.40
C ALA A 170 -25.17 -8.21 9.57
N GLN A 171 -23.84 -8.12 9.52
CA GLN A 171 -23.08 -7.32 10.46
C GLN A 171 -23.30 -5.85 10.08
N GLU A 172 -23.94 -5.12 10.99
CA GLU A 172 -23.96 -3.67 10.95
C GLU A 172 -22.53 -3.14 10.81
N ALA A 173 -22.36 -2.18 9.91
CA ALA A 173 -21.04 -1.64 9.57
C ALA A 173 -20.38 -1.00 10.80
N PRO A 174 -19.04 -1.03 10.90
CA PRO A 174 -18.34 -0.40 12.00
C PRO A 174 -18.65 1.11 12.01
N ILE A 175 -19.24 1.58 13.10
CA ILE A 175 -19.49 2.99 13.37
C ILE A 175 -18.13 3.70 13.47
N PRO A 176 -17.91 4.85 12.81
CA PRO A 176 -16.70 5.63 13.01
C PRO A 176 -16.52 5.97 14.49
N GLN A 177 -15.33 5.74 15.04
CA GLN A 177 -15.03 6.11 16.42
C GLN A 177 -14.70 7.61 16.49
N TRP A 178 -15.56 8.35 17.19
CA TRP A 178 -15.42 9.79 17.35
C TRP A 178 -14.47 10.14 18.50
N SER A 179 -13.67 11.18 18.31
CA SER A 179 -12.85 11.80 19.35
C SER A 179 -13.72 12.61 20.32
N ASN A 180 -13.22 12.79 21.54
CA ASN A 180 -13.93 13.55 22.58
C ASN A 180 -14.02 15.05 22.26
N GLU A 181 -13.11 15.57 21.43
CA GLU A 181 -13.07 16.96 20.97
C GLU A 181 -12.98 16.97 19.42
N PRO A 182 -14.13 16.83 18.73
CA PRO A 182 -14.16 16.73 17.28
C PRO A 182 -13.77 18.06 16.63
N ASP A 183 -12.89 17.99 15.64
CA ASP A 183 -12.61 19.13 14.77
C ASP A 183 -13.76 19.36 13.77
N ALA A 184 -13.70 20.45 13.00
CA ALA A 184 -14.76 20.82 12.07
C ALA A 184 -15.06 19.71 11.05
N PHE A 185 -14.06 18.93 10.63
CA PHE A 185 -14.26 17.83 9.71
C PHE A 185 -14.92 16.64 10.39
N GLU A 186 -14.44 16.25 11.56
CA GLU A 186 -15.04 15.18 12.33
C GLU A 186 -16.50 15.50 12.70
N HIS A 187 -16.80 16.76 13.01
CA HIS A 187 -18.17 17.23 13.22
C HIS A 187 -19.03 17.07 11.96
N SER A 188 -18.54 17.49 10.78
CA SER A 188 -19.27 17.32 9.52
C SER A 188 -19.49 15.85 9.12
N VAL A 189 -18.49 14.99 9.36
CA VAL A 189 -18.60 13.54 9.12
C VAL A 189 -19.61 12.91 10.06
N LYS A 190 -19.64 13.34 11.34
CA LYS A 190 -20.64 12.91 12.31
C LYS A 190 -22.05 13.35 11.91
N GLN A 191 -22.23 14.61 11.49
CA GLN A 191 -23.50 15.12 10.97
C GLN A 191 -23.99 14.29 9.76
N LEU A 192 -23.10 13.96 8.82
CA LEU A 192 -23.42 13.06 7.70
C LEU A 192 -23.83 11.65 8.17
N TRP A 193 -23.15 11.11 9.17
CA TRP A 193 -23.47 9.78 9.70
C TRP A 193 -24.81 9.73 10.43
N GLU A 194 -25.14 10.80 11.15
CA GLU A 194 -26.38 10.94 11.93
C GLU A 194 -27.56 11.46 11.09
N ASP A 195 -27.34 11.89 9.85
CA ASP A 195 -28.39 12.42 8.97
C ASP A 195 -29.43 11.35 8.59
N GLU A 196 -30.60 11.38 9.21
CA GLU A 196 -31.69 10.42 8.96
C GLU A 196 -32.25 10.48 7.53
N SER A 197 -32.03 11.58 6.81
CA SER A 197 -32.49 11.72 5.42
C SER A 197 -31.62 10.96 4.41
N VAL A 198 -30.44 10.50 4.83
CA VAL A 198 -29.48 9.80 3.97
C VAL A 198 -29.48 8.32 4.30
N ASN A 199 -29.68 7.48 3.29
CA ASN A 199 -29.62 6.03 3.48
C ASN A 199 -28.19 5.57 3.80
N MET A 200 -28.09 4.40 4.43
CA MET A 200 -26.82 3.90 4.95
C MET A 200 -25.78 3.62 3.84
N ASP A 201 -26.20 3.22 2.64
CA ASP A 201 -25.30 2.94 1.52
C ASP A 201 -24.67 4.22 0.97
N VAL A 202 -25.45 5.29 0.86
CA VAL A 202 -24.98 6.62 0.47
C VAL A 202 -24.04 7.19 1.54
N LYS A 203 -24.33 6.99 2.83
CA LYS A 203 -23.41 7.38 3.92
C LYS A 203 -22.06 6.69 3.77
N LYS A 204 -22.06 5.36 3.62
CA LYS A 204 -20.84 4.55 3.47
C LYS A 204 -20.03 4.97 2.24
N GLU A 205 -20.67 5.09 1.09
CA GLU A 205 -19.98 5.48 -0.15
C GLU A 205 -19.45 6.92 -0.09
N SER A 206 -20.14 7.81 0.64
CA SER A 206 -19.67 9.17 0.91
C SER A 206 -18.40 9.16 1.76
N LEU A 207 -18.37 8.40 2.86
CA LEU A 207 -17.20 8.25 3.70
C LEU A 207 -16.02 7.60 2.95
N ARG A 208 -16.28 6.59 2.13
CA ARG A 208 -15.28 5.98 1.25
C ARG A 208 -14.68 7.01 0.29
N ARG A 209 -15.52 7.84 -0.35
CA ARG A 209 -15.03 8.86 -1.28
C ARG A 209 -14.25 9.96 -0.59
N LEU A 210 -14.65 10.39 0.60
CA LEU A 210 -13.86 11.33 1.41
C LEU A 210 -12.47 10.74 1.73
N HIS A 211 -12.41 9.45 2.09
CA HIS A 211 -11.13 8.76 2.32
C HIS A 211 -10.25 8.77 1.07
N LEU A 212 -10.81 8.39 -0.09
CA LEU A 212 -10.07 8.36 -1.36
C LEU A 212 -9.58 9.75 -1.79
N LEU A 213 -10.43 10.78 -1.64
CA LEU A 213 -10.06 12.16 -1.94
C LEU A 213 -8.93 12.65 -1.02
N ALA A 214 -9.01 12.33 0.27
CA ALA A 214 -7.96 12.67 1.23
C ALA A 214 -6.62 11.99 0.86
N GLN A 215 -6.64 10.69 0.59
CA GLN A 215 -5.46 9.94 0.17
C GLN A 215 -4.87 10.47 -1.14
N ASN A 216 -5.71 10.77 -2.13
CA ASN A 216 -5.25 11.30 -3.41
C ASN A 216 -4.54 12.66 -3.24
N LEU A 217 -5.07 13.54 -2.38
CA LEU A 217 -4.44 14.83 -2.08
C LEU A 217 -3.14 14.68 -1.28
N VAL A 218 -3.06 13.72 -0.35
CA VAL A 218 -1.84 13.43 0.41
C VAL A 218 -0.76 12.85 -0.49
N ASN A 219 -1.10 11.83 -1.28
CA ASN A 219 -0.15 11.07 -2.11
C ASN A 219 0.33 11.88 -3.32
N ASN A 220 -0.50 12.80 -3.82
CA ASN A 220 -0.21 13.59 -5.01
C ASN A 220 -0.23 15.10 -4.71
N ALA A 221 0.31 15.49 -3.55
CA ALA A 221 0.20 16.86 -3.05
C ALA A 221 0.75 17.94 -4.01
N THR A 222 1.71 17.57 -4.88
CA THR A 222 2.31 18.46 -5.88
C THR A 222 1.56 18.48 -7.21
N ASP A 223 0.69 17.50 -7.50
CA ASP A 223 -0.03 17.40 -8.77
C ASP A 223 -1.37 18.18 -8.71
N PRO A 224 -1.54 19.25 -9.51
CA PRO A 224 -2.76 20.03 -9.55
C PRO A 224 -4.01 19.24 -9.98
N LYS A 225 -3.84 18.13 -10.71
CA LYS A 225 -4.95 17.32 -11.23
C LYS A 225 -5.87 16.78 -10.13
N PHE A 226 -5.31 16.46 -8.97
CA PHE A 226 -6.08 15.89 -7.85
C PHE A 226 -6.75 16.93 -6.97
N ARG A 227 -6.53 18.23 -7.26
CA ARG A 227 -7.06 19.35 -6.47
C ARG A 227 -8.41 19.84 -6.96
N THR A 228 -8.94 19.27 -8.04
CA THR A 228 -10.22 19.71 -8.62
C THR A 228 -11.13 18.52 -8.87
N VAL A 229 -12.37 18.62 -8.40
CA VAL A 229 -13.42 17.66 -8.70
C VAL A 229 -14.64 18.42 -9.22
N LYS A 230 -15.18 18.00 -10.36
CA LYS A 230 -16.38 18.61 -10.94
C LYS A 230 -17.63 18.11 -10.24
N ALA A 231 -18.58 19.00 -9.98
CA ALA A 231 -19.84 18.65 -9.33
C ALA A 231 -20.74 17.76 -10.21
N ASP A 232 -20.54 17.75 -11.52
CA ASP A 232 -21.26 16.88 -12.47
C ASP A 232 -20.80 15.42 -12.45
N ASN A 233 -19.71 15.10 -11.75
CA ASN A 233 -19.17 13.76 -11.64
C ASN A 233 -20.24 12.82 -11.05
N ALA A 234 -20.66 11.82 -11.83
CA ALA A 234 -21.76 10.92 -11.46
C ALA A 234 -21.53 10.19 -10.13
N LYS A 235 -20.28 9.82 -9.84
CA LYS A 235 -19.90 9.25 -8.55
C LYS A 235 -20.09 10.32 -7.47
N LEU A 236 -19.43 11.47 -7.56
CA LEU A 236 -19.55 12.52 -6.54
C LEU A 236 -21.02 12.90 -6.24
N ARG A 237 -21.89 12.99 -7.27
CA ARG A 237 -23.33 13.24 -7.10
C ARG A 237 -24.10 12.14 -6.38
N ALA A 238 -23.77 10.89 -6.66
CA ALA A 238 -24.44 9.74 -6.05
C ALA A 238 -24.03 9.51 -4.58
N SER A 239 -23.04 10.24 -4.06
CA SER A 239 -22.64 10.17 -2.65
C SER A 239 -22.60 11.53 -1.95
N LEU A 240 -21.51 12.29 -2.14
CA LEU A 240 -21.21 13.46 -1.34
C LEU A 240 -22.15 14.61 -1.67
N LEU A 241 -22.55 14.75 -2.93
CA LEU A 241 -23.53 15.76 -3.32
C LEU A 241 -24.97 15.22 -3.34
N ALA A 242 -25.21 14.01 -2.80
CA ALA A 242 -26.55 13.49 -2.62
C ALA A 242 -27.27 14.15 -1.42
N SER A 243 -26.52 14.71 -0.48
CA SER A 243 -27.04 15.43 0.68
C SER A 243 -26.25 16.70 0.97
N LYS A 244 -26.87 17.63 1.71
CA LYS A 244 -26.18 18.83 2.20
C LYS A 244 -25.04 18.46 3.15
N THR A 245 -25.28 17.52 4.07
CA THR A 245 -24.29 17.03 5.04
C THR A 245 -23.07 16.39 4.37
N GLY A 246 -23.25 15.73 3.22
CA GLY A 246 -22.15 15.18 2.41
C GLY A 246 -21.33 16.28 1.74
N ALA A 247 -21.98 17.33 1.23
CA ALA A 247 -21.31 18.47 0.64
C ALA A 247 -20.54 19.27 1.70
N ASP A 248 -21.12 19.44 2.89
CA ASP A 248 -20.48 20.08 4.04
C ASP A 248 -19.24 19.29 4.48
N ALA A 249 -19.29 17.95 4.48
CA ALA A 249 -18.14 17.10 4.78
C ALA A 249 -17.02 17.20 3.72
N LEU A 250 -17.38 17.37 2.43
CA LEU A 250 -16.42 17.64 1.37
C LEU A 250 -15.72 19.00 1.56
N VAL A 251 -16.48 20.03 1.96
CA VAL A 251 -15.91 21.34 2.28
C VAL A 251 -15.02 21.28 3.50
N ALA A 252 -15.45 20.61 4.56
CA ALA A 252 -14.69 20.44 5.78
C ALA A 252 -13.40 19.61 5.57
N LEU A 253 -13.34 18.78 4.52
CA LEU A 253 -12.10 18.08 4.12
C LEU A 253 -11.04 19.05 3.55
N GLY A 254 -11.46 20.22 3.08
CA GLY A 254 -10.59 21.27 2.54
C GLY A 254 -10.89 21.69 1.11
N PHE A 255 -12.00 21.24 0.51
CA PHE A 255 -12.45 21.71 -0.79
C PHE A 255 -13.27 23.00 -0.67
N ASN A 256 -13.04 23.93 -1.58
CA ASN A 256 -13.82 25.14 -1.74
C ASN A 256 -14.77 24.98 -2.93
N GLN A 257 -16.00 25.44 -2.76
CA GLN A 257 -16.98 25.45 -3.84
C GLN A 257 -16.76 26.69 -4.72
N GLU A 258 -16.44 26.48 -5.98
CA GLU A 258 -16.15 27.52 -6.97
C GLU A 258 -16.96 27.30 -8.26
N ARG A 259 -17.09 28.35 -9.08
CA ARG A 259 -17.62 28.23 -10.45
C ARG A 259 -16.48 28.38 -11.45
N ALA A 260 -16.33 27.40 -12.31
CA ALA A 260 -15.43 27.49 -13.45
C ALA A 260 -15.91 28.58 -14.44
N PRO A 261 -15.04 29.08 -15.34
CA PRO A 261 -15.39 30.13 -16.29
C PRO A 261 -16.55 29.80 -17.24
N ASP A 262 -16.81 28.50 -17.45
CA ASP A 262 -17.93 27.97 -18.23
C ASP A 262 -19.25 27.89 -17.43
N GLY A 263 -19.25 28.31 -16.16
CA GLY A 263 -20.39 28.28 -15.25
C GLY A 263 -20.57 26.97 -14.49
N THR A 264 -19.76 25.94 -14.78
CA THR A 264 -19.80 24.64 -14.11
C THR A 264 -19.38 24.76 -12.64
N LEU A 265 -20.13 24.12 -11.74
CA LEU A 265 -19.77 24.06 -10.33
C LEU A 265 -18.62 23.07 -10.13
N VAL A 266 -17.55 23.52 -9.46
CA VAL A 266 -16.35 22.73 -9.17
C VAL A 266 -15.98 22.85 -7.69
N TYR A 267 -15.37 21.79 -7.17
CA TYR A 267 -14.79 21.77 -5.84
C TYR A 267 -13.27 21.77 -5.98
N THR A 268 -12.59 22.77 -5.42
CA THR A 268 -11.15 22.97 -5.58
C THR A 268 -10.44 23.05 -4.24
N VAL A 269 -9.25 22.48 -4.16
CA VAL A 269 -8.31 22.69 -3.07
C VAL A 269 -7.32 23.76 -3.53
N GLY A 270 -6.96 24.68 -2.62
CA GLY A 270 -6.12 25.84 -2.93
C GLY A 270 -4.85 25.51 -3.72
N GLN A 271 -4.24 26.54 -4.34
CA GLN A 271 -3.11 26.36 -5.26
C GLN A 271 -1.87 25.69 -4.66
N LYS A 272 -1.79 25.60 -3.34
CA LYS A 272 -0.75 24.84 -2.63
C LYS A 272 -1.38 24.14 -1.44
N ILE A 273 -1.04 22.87 -1.25
CA ILE A 273 -1.38 22.14 -0.01
C ILE A 273 -0.41 22.62 1.07
N THR A 274 -0.94 23.32 2.09
CA THR A 274 -0.15 23.77 3.23
C THR A 274 0.15 22.62 4.18
N LYS A 275 1.10 22.81 5.10
CA LYS A 275 1.44 21.80 6.11
C LYS A 275 0.24 21.48 7.00
N GLU A 276 -0.55 22.49 7.34
CA GLU A 276 -1.77 22.39 8.14
C GLU A 276 -2.82 21.55 7.43
N LEU A 277 -3.04 21.82 6.13
CA LEU A 277 -3.97 21.04 5.32
C LEU A 277 -3.50 19.59 5.15
N LEU A 278 -2.19 19.36 4.97
CA LEU A 278 -1.66 18.00 4.86
C LEU A 278 -1.83 17.20 6.17
N MET A 279 -1.64 17.82 7.33
CA MET A 279 -1.92 17.20 8.63
C MET A 279 -3.41 16.86 8.79
N HIS A 280 -4.28 17.79 8.40
CA HIS A 280 -5.73 17.60 8.37
C HIS A 280 -6.16 16.42 7.51
N LEU A 281 -5.68 16.36 6.25
CA LEU A 281 -6.00 15.29 5.30
C LEU A 281 -5.53 13.92 5.79
N ASN A 282 -4.36 13.84 6.43
CA ASN A 282 -3.86 12.60 7.02
C ASN A 282 -4.74 12.13 8.20
N ARG A 283 -5.18 13.04 9.06
CA ARG A 283 -6.10 12.74 10.16
C ARG A 283 -7.45 12.24 9.62
N ALA A 284 -7.99 12.92 8.61
CA ALA A 284 -9.22 12.55 7.92
C ALA A 284 -9.12 11.15 7.28
N ALA A 285 -8.04 10.86 6.56
CA ALA A 285 -7.81 9.56 5.95
C ALA A 285 -7.77 8.45 7.02
N LYS A 286 -7.09 8.68 8.15
CA LYS A 286 -7.02 7.73 9.26
C LYS A 286 -8.38 7.47 9.91
N LEU A 287 -9.18 8.51 10.13
CA LEU A 287 -10.53 8.41 10.70
C LEU A 287 -11.45 7.55 9.82
N LEU A 288 -11.37 7.72 8.50
CA LEU A 288 -12.28 7.07 7.54
C LEU A 288 -11.82 5.68 7.07
N ALA A 289 -10.58 5.28 7.35
CA ALA A 289 -10.01 4.00 6.91
C ALA A 289 -10.84 2.76 7.27
N PRO A 290 -11.47 2.64 8.47
CA PRO A 290 -12.28 1.47 8.81
C PRO A 290 -13.52 1.32 7.92
N VAL A 291 -14.18 2.44 7.57
CA VAL A 291 -15.39 2.43 6.74
C VAL A 291 -15.05 2.07 5.29
N ALA A 292 -13.94 2.61 4.76
CA ALA A 292 -13.47 2.31 3.41
C ALA A 292 -13.15 0.80 3.24
N ARG A 293 -12.47 0.20 4.23
CA ARG A 293 -12.15 -1.24 4.23
C ARG A 293 -13.40 -2.12 4.28
N ALA A 294 -14.41 -1.74 5.06
CA ALA A 294 -15.67 -2.48 5.16
C ALA A 294 -16.51 -2.42 3.87
N THR A 295 -16.39 -1.35 3.07
CA THR A 295 -17.09 -1.22 1.78
C THR A 295 -16.33 -1.84 0.61
N GLU A 296 -15.03 -2.07 0.74
CA GLU A 296 -14.21 -2.78 -0.27
C GLU A 296 -14.53 -4.28 -0.35
N GLN A 297 -14.94 -4.89 0.76
CA GLN A 297 -15.29 -6.31 0.82
C GLN A 297 -16.64 -6.66 0.17
N GLN A 298 -17.39 -5.67 -0.35
CA GLN A 298 -18.73 -5.87 -0.93
C GLN A 298 -18.82 -5.71 -2.46
N VAL A 299 -17.72 -5.40 -3.15
CA VAL A 299 -17.74 -5.22 -4.62
C VAL A 299 -16.82 -6.24 -5.27
N THR A 300 -17.39 -7.28 -5.87
CA THR A 300 -16.70 -8.12 -6.84
C THR A 300 -16.31 -7.24 -8.05
N PRO A 301 -15.02 -7.08 -8.36
CA PRO A 301 -14.60 -6.26 -9.48
C PRO A 301 -15.06 -6.87 -10.81
N SER A 302 -15.59 -6.04 -11.72
CA SER A 302 -15.99 -6.49 -13.05
C SER A 302 -14.78 -6.94 -13.89
N PRO A 303 -14.95 -7.86 -14.86
CA PRO A 303 -13.85 -8.38 -15.68
C PRO A 303 -13.04 -7.28 -16.39
N GLN A 304 -13.70 -6.23 -16.89
CA GLN A 304 -13.05 -5.07 -17.53
C GLN A 304 -12.17 -4.26 -16.55
N ASN A 305 -12.57 -4.15 -15.28
CA ASN A 305 -11.78 -3.49 -14.25
C ASN A 305 -10.59 -4.35 -13.83
N LEU A 306 -10.74 -5.67 -13.83
CA LEU A 306 -9.63 -6.60 -13.58
C LEU A 306 -8.61 -6.58 -14.72
N GLU A 307 -9.06 -6.55 -15.98
CA GLU A 307 -8.16 -6.43 -17.13
C GLU A 307 -7.35 -5.14 -17.09
N THR A 308 -7.98 -4.04 -16.69
CA THR A 308 -7.28 -2.78 -16.49
C THR A 308 -6.27 -2.88 -15.33
N SER A 309 -6.70 -3.48 -14.21
CA SER A 309 -5.90 -3.62 -12.99
C SER A 309 -4.70 -4.56 -13.15
N TYR A 310 -4.81 -5.57 -14.02
CA TYR A 310 -3.76 -6.54 -14.28
C TYR A 310 -3.17 -6.43 -15.69
N SER A 311 -3.37 -5.30 -16.37
CA SER A 311 -2.95 -5.09 -17.76
C SER A 311 -1.44 -5.29 -17.98
N TYR A 312 -0.63 -4.97 -16.98
CA TYR A 312 0.81 -5.20 -17.00
C TYR A 312 1.16 -6.68 -16.86
N GLN A 313 0.59 -7.36 -15.86
CA GLN A 313 0.80 -8.78 -15.61
C GLN A 313 0.34 -9.62 -16.80
N LEU A 314 -0.80 -9.27 -17.42
CA LEU A 314 -1.29 -9.90 -18.63
C LEU A 314 -0.34 -9.72 -19.82
N ARG A 315 0.28 -8.55 -19.99
CA ARG A 315 1.29 -8.32 -21.03
C ARG A 315 2.53 -9.17 -20.78
N HIS A 316 2.99 -9.22 -19.53
CA HIS A 316 4.18 -9.98 -19.16
C HIS A 316 3.97 -11.50 -19.31
N LEU A 317 2.81 -12.02 -18.90
CA LEU A 317 2.44 -13.42 -19.12
C LEU A 317 2.38 -13.75 -20.61
N SER A 318 1.88 -12.83 -21.46
CA SER A 318 1.88 -13.01 -22.91
C SER A 318 3.29 -13.02 -23.52
N GLU A 319 4.22 -12.19 -23.01
CA GLU A 319 5.63 -12.18 -23.43
C GLU A 319 6.36 -13.49 -23.04
N LEU A 320 5.92 -14.12 -21.95
CA LEU A 320 6.42 -15.42 -21.49
C LEU A 320 5.75 -16.62 -22.19
N GLY A 321 4.84 -16.37 -23.14
CA GLY A 321 4.17 -17.42 -23.94
C GLY A 321 2.81 -17.89 -23.41
N PHE A 322 2.33 -17.35 -22.29
CA PHE A 322 0.98 -17.65 -21.79
C PHE A 322 -0.05 -16.77 -22.52
N VAL A 323 -0.58 -17.27 -23.64
CA VAL A 323 -1.46 -16.50 -24.55
C VAL A 323 -2.94 -16.49 -24.16
N ASN A 324 -3.39 -17.40 -23.28
CA ASN A 324 -4.80 -17.45 -22.87
C ASN A 324 -5.13 -16.35 -21.85
N ARG A 325 -5.58 -15.21 -22.37
CA ARG A 325 -5.79 -13.99 -21.60
C ARG A 325 -6.88 -14.10 -20.52
N LYS A 326 -7.98 -14.81 -20.80
CA LYS A 326 -9.06 -15.06 -19.82
C LYS A 326 -8.56 -15.90 -18.66
N ARG A 327 -7.81 -16.97 -18.96
CA ARG A 327 -7.20 -17.85 -17.94
C ARG A 327 -6.17 -17.11 -17.11
N ASN A 328 -5.28 -16.35 -17.75
CA ASN A 328 -4.29 -15.52 -17.07
C ASN A 328 -4.94 -14.51 -16.14
N LEU A 329 -6.01 -13.84 -16.58
CA LEU A 329 -6.74 -12.88 -15.76
C LEU A 329 -7.39 -13.53 -14.55
N ARG A 330 -7.99 -14.71 -14.72
CA ARG A 330 -8.58 -15.50 -13.63
C ARG A 330 -7.52 -15.87 -12.60
N ILE A 331 -6.41 -16.46 -13.04
CA ILE A 331 -5.30 -16.85 -12.16
C ILE A 331 -4.72 -15.62 -11.47
N LEU A 332 -4.47 -14.52 -12.20
CA LEU A 332 -4.01 -13.26 -11.63
C LEU A 332 -4.98 -12.71 -10.58
N HIS A 333 -6.28 -12.87 -10.77
CA HIS A 333 -7.26 -12.46 -9.76
C HIS A 333 -7.22 -13.37 -8.52
N GLU A 334 -7.09 -14.70 -8.71
CA GLU A 334 -6.96 -15.69 -7.64
C GLU A 334 -5.70 -15.47 -6.79
N VAL A 335 -4.58 -15.11 -7.43
CA VAL A 335 -3.30 -14.81 -6.75
C VAL A 335 -3.12 -13.31 -6.48
N HIS A 336 -4.20 -12.53 -6.55
CA HIS A 336 -4.23 -11.10 -6.23
C HIS A 336 -3.20 -10.23 -6.96
N GLY A 337 -2.85 -10.58 -8.20
CA GLY A 337 -1.94 -9.85 -9.08
C GLY A 337 -0.47 -10.23 -8.90
N ASN A 338 -0.17 -11.24 -8.06
CA ASN A 338 1.18 -11.76 -7.88
C ASN A 338 1.63 -12.53 -9.13
N LEU A 339 2.52 -11.91 -9.90
CA LEU A 339 2.96 -12.44 -11.19
C LEU A 339 3.73 -13.75 -11.08
N ASN A 340 4.55 -13.93 -10.03
CA ASN A 340 5.33 -15.16 -9.85
C ASN A 340 4.42 -16.33 -9.47
N GLN A 341 3.48 -16.13 -8.54
CA GLN A 341 2.48 -17.15 -8.20
C GLN A 341 1.60 -17.50 -9.40
N ALA A 342 1.25 -16.50 -10.23
CA ALA A 342 0.51 -16.74 -11.46
C ALA A 342 1.31 -17.59 -12.46
N ILE A 343 2.61 -17.31 -12.61
CA ILE A 343 3.51 -18.09 -13.46
C ILE A 343 3.65 -19.53 -12.92
N ASP A 344 3.86 -19.69 -11.61
CA ASP A 344 4.00 -21.01 -10.99
C ASP A 344 2.72 -21.85 -11.16
N GLN A 345 1.54 -21.24 -10.99
CA GLN A 345 0.25 -21.91 -11.19
C GLN A 345 -0.02 -22.22 -12.68
N LEU A 346 0.35 -21.31 -13.59
CA LEU A 346 0.25 -21.53 -15.03
C LEU A 346 1.19 -22.64 -15.54
N LEU A 347 2.38 -22.78 -14.92
CA LEU A 347 3.34 -23.84 -15.22
C LEU A 347 2.95 -25.18 -14.62
N ALA A 348 2.37 -25.20 -13.42
CA ALA A 348 1.89 -26.40 -12.75
C ALA A 348 0.71 -27.06 -13.48
N ASP A 349 -0.14 -26.27 -14.13
CA ASP A 349 -1.31 -26.72 -14.88
C ASP A 349 -1.02 -27.13 -16.35
N ASN A 350 0.23 -27.37 -16.75
CA ASN A 350 0.60 -27.74 -18.13
C ASN A 350 0.03 -29.10 -18.63
N GLY A 351 -0.97 -29.67 -17.97
CA GLY A 351 -1.68 -30.89 -18.36
C GLY A 351 -3.05 -30.68 -19.03
N ALA A 352 -3.60 -29.45 -19.05
CA ALA A 352 -4.87 -29.17 -19.73
C ALA A 352 -4.62 -28.19 -20.90
N GLN A 353 -4.32 -28.75 -22.07
CA GLN A 353 -4.72 -28.11 -23.33
C GLN A 353 -6.24 -28.17 -23.36
N ASP A 354 -6.90 -27.11 -22.89
CA ASP A 354 -8.33 -26.98 -23.13
C ASP A 354 -8.54 -26.44 -24.53
N GLU A 355 -9.32 -27.26 -25.22
CA GLU A 355 -9.79 -27.20 -26.59
C GLU A 355 -10.43 -25.85 -26.94
N ASP A 356 -10.47 -25.62 -28.24
CA ASP A 356 -11.23 -24.57 -28.90
C ASP A 356 -12.64 -24.44 -28.31
N ASP A 357 -12.91 -23.32 -27.62
CA ASP A 357 -14.25 -22.75 -27.50
C ASP A 357 -14.26 -21.47 -28.37
N ASP A 358 -14.06 -21.67 -29.67
CA ASP A 358 -14.85 -20.96 -30.67
C ASP A 358 -16.26 -21.56 -30.57
N ASP A 359 -17.20 -20.81 -29.99
CA ASP A 359 -18.59 -20.78 -30.45
C ASP A 359 -19.37 -19.67 -29.71
N ASP A 360 -19.68 -18.64 -30.50
CA ASP A 360 -21.01 -18.07 -30.70
C ASP A 360 -21.83 -17.46 -29.54
N ASP A 361 -22.10 -16.17 -29.78
CA ASP A 361 -23.42 -15.53 -29.70
C ASP A 361 -24.06 -15.34 -28.32
N TYR A 362 -24.29 -14.09 -27.92
CA TYR A 362 -25.63 -13.53 -27.88
C TYR A 362 -25.58 -12.01 -27.67
N ALA A 363 -26.38 -11.36 -28.51
CA ALA A 363 -26.73 -9.94 -28.56
C ALA A 363 -27.11 -9.28 -27.22
#